data_AF-A0A3P9NK05-F1
#
_entry.id   AF-A0A3P9NK05-F1
#
_cell.length_a   1.000
_cell.length_b   1.000
_cell.length_c   1.000
_cell.angle_alpha   90.00
_cell.angle_beta   90.00
_cell.angle_gamma   90.00
#
_symmetry.space_group_name_H-M   'P 1'
#
loop_
_entity.id
_entity.type
_entity.pdbx_description
1 polymer ?
#
loop_
_entity_poly.entity_id
_entity_poly.type
_entity_poly.pdbx_seq_one_letter_code
_entity_poly.pdbx_strand_id
1 'polypeptide(L)'
;MQECHTGLCLSVYIITFVLGFPTNVLAFYTFWKKVKQKPTPIDILLLNLTISDLLFLLFLPFKMQEAVDDQKWNLPYALCPLSGFVFYMTIYSSTFFLTAVSVERYLGVAFPIKHTLKRRPIYAVAASIFFWIFCFLHLSIVFIVPFIGQEGGENSTFTIPEIRKDVCYENFTDAQLKVLLPVRLELCIVLFCIPFLISSYCYINFIRILSKLHHIDRRRRLRAIGMALGTLVVFALCFGPYNVSHIVGFVMEKSPDWRDKALLCSTFNACLDPFIFYFSSSAVRGTVDKLKQGVKSRLCRCMSCHMLQDLCGGANKTEKDKEHKQQEINAITTDRKRTGSSSLN
;
A
#
# COMPACT_ATOMS: atom_id res chain seq x y z
N MET A 1 22.99 -18.38 13.68
CA MET A 1 21.81 -19.22 13.41
C MET A 1 20.64 -18.55 14.10
N GLN A 2 19.90 -17.75 13.35
CA GLN A 2 18.92 -16.81 13.89
C GLN A 2 17.56 -17.16 13.31
N GLU A 3 16.86 -18.06 13.97
CA GLU A 3 15.48 -18.38 13.59
C GLU A 3 14.60 -17.16 13.89
N CYS A 4 14.18 -16.44 12.84
CA CYS A 4 12.77 -16.06 12.87
C CYS A 4 12.02 -17.36 13.11
N HIS A 5 11.31 -17.52 14.24
CA HIS A 5 10.49 -18.70 14.45
C HIS A 5 9.71 -18.94 13.17
N THR A 6 9.98 -20.04 12.46
CA THR A 6 9.47 -20.30 11.12
C THR A 6 7.95 -20.08 11.05
N GLY A 7 7.25 -20.46 12.12
CA GLY A 7 5.81 -20.18 12.30
C GLY A 7 5.42 -18.70 12.30
N LEU A 8 6.20 -17.81 12.92
CA LEU A 8 5.95 -16.36 12.91
C LEU A 8 6.11 -15.79 11.49
N CYS A 9 7.23 -16.08 10.83
CA CYS A 9 7.50 -15.61 9.47
C CYS A 9 6.41 -16.08 8.49
N LEU A 10 6.09 -17.37 8.51
CA LEU A 10 5.02 -17.96 7.68
C LEU A 10 3.66 -17.34 7.98
N SER A 11 3.30 -17.18 9.25
CA SER A 11 2.02 -16.58 9.64
C SER A 11 1.89 -15.17 9.08
N VAL A 12 2.92 -14.34 9.23
CA VAL A 12 2.94 -12.97 8.69
C VAL A 12 2.81 -12.97 7.18
N TYR A 13 3.57 -13.79 6.47
CA TYR A 13 3.50 -13.84 5.00
C TYR A 13 2.13 -14.33 4.52
N ILE A 14 1.56 -15.37 5.12
CA ILE A 14 0.24 -15.90 4.76
C ILE A 14 -0.84 -14.86 4.99
N ILE A 15 -0.85 -14.20 6.15
CA ILE A 15 -1.82 -13.12 6.47
C ILE A 15 -1.68 -11.99 5.44
N THR A 16 -0.45 -11.55 5.17
CA THR A 16 -0.17 -10.50 4.18
C THR A 16 -0.66 -10.90 2.79
N PHE A 17 -0.46 -12.14 2.37
CA PHE A 17 -0.90 -12.63 1.07
C PHE A 17 -2.42 -12.72 0.97
N VAL A 18 -3.07 -13.38 1.94
CA VAL A 18 -4.52 -13.60 1.94
C VAL A 18 -5.29 -12.29 2.04
N LEU A 19 -4.81 -11.32 2.81
CA LEU A 19 -5.46 -10.01 2.93
C LEU A 19 -5.06 -9.06 1.80
N GLY A 20 -3.78 -9.02 1.46
CA GLY A 20 -3.20 -8.09 0.49
C GLY A 20 -3.56 -8.43 -0.97
N PHE A 21 -3.47 -9.70 -1.38
CA PHE A 21 -3.68 -10.07 -2.79
C PHE A 21 -5.08 -9.73 -3.33
N PRO A 22 -6.19 -10.19 -2.72
CA PRO A 22 -7.53 -9.89 -3.25
C PRO A 22 -7.84 -8.39 -3.22
N THR A 23 -7.38 -7.68 -2.18
CA THR A 23 -7.66 -6.25 -2.02
C THR A 23 -6.86 -5.40 -3.01
N ASN A 24 -5.59 -5.74 -3.26
CA ASN A 24 -4.78 -5.07 -4.27
C ASN A 24 -5.23 -5.38 -5.70
N VAL A 25 -5.67 -6.61 -6.01
CA VAL A 25 -6.27 -6.95 -7.31
C VAL A 25 -7.53 -6.11 -7.56
N LEU A 26 -8.39 -5.98 -6.55
CA LEU A 26 -9.58 -5.13 -6.63
C LEU A 26 -9.20 -3.66 -6.86
N ALA A 27 -8.25 -3.15 -6.09
CA ALA A 27 -7.79 -1.77 -6.21
C ALA A 27 -7.18 -1.51 -7.59
N PHE A 28 -6.32 -2.39 -8.08
CA PHE A 28 -5.73 -2.35 -9.42
C PHE A 28 -6.82 -2.27 -10.50
N TYR A 29 -7.80 -3.18 -10.49
CA TYR A 29 -8.91 -3.13 -11.44
C TYR A 29 -9.64 -1.78 -11.42
N THR A 30 -9.88 -1.26 -10.21
CA THR A 30 -10.62 -0.01 -10.04
C THR A 30 -9.83 1.21 -10.52
N PHE A 31 -8.54 1.29 -10.18
CA PHE A 31 -7.68 2.38 -10.61
C PHE A 31 -7.36 2.30 -12.11
N TRP A 32 -7.13 1.10 -12.65
CA TRP A 32 -6.94 0.86 -14.08
C TRP A 32 -8.11 1.39 -14.90
N LYS A 33 -9.34 1.01 -14.51
CA LYS A 33 -10.57 1.51 -15.17
C LYS A 33 -10.68 3.03 -15.08
N LYS A 34 -10.38 3.60 -13.91
CA LYS A 34 -10.46 5.05 -13.68
C LYS A 34 -9.43 5.82 -14.51
N VAL A 35 -8.19 5.34 -14.57
CA VAL A 35 -7.10 5.92 -15.36
C VAL A 35 -7.43 5.86 -16.86
N LYS A 36 -8.01 4.75 -17.35
CA LYS A 36 -8.47 4.65 -18.75
C LYS A 36 -9.58 5.65 -19.12
N GLN A 37 -10.48 5.96 -18.19
CA GLN A 37 -11.61 6.85 -18.45
C GLN A 37 -11.25 8.33 -18.29
N LYS A 38 -10.65 8.68 -17.15
CA LYS A 38 -10.29 10.06 -16.82
C LYS A 38 -9.07 10.05 -15.88
N PRO A 39 -7.85 10.04 -16.41
CA PRO A 39 -6.65 9.96 -15.61
C PRO A 39 -6.48 11.23 -14.77
N THR A 40 -6.27 11.04 -13.47
CA THR A 40 -5.80 12.12 -12.59
C THR A 40 -4.46 11.74 -11.98
N PRO A 41 -3.59 12.71 -11.63
CA PRO A 41 -2.26 12.40 -11.10
C PRO A 41 -2.28 11.42 -9.92
N ILE A 42 -3.17 11.65 -8.96
CA ILE A 42 -3.33 10.73 -7.81
C ILE A 42 -3.75 9.31 -8.21
N ASP A 43 -4.58 9.15 -9.25
CA ASP A 43 -5.02 7.82 -9.68
C ASP A 43 -3.88 7.04 -10.35
N ILE A 44 -2.97 7.74 -11.04
CA ILE A 44 -1.77 7.14 -11.64
C ILE A 44 -0.78 6.72 -10.55
N LEU A 45 -0.57 7.56 -9.54
CA LEU A 45 0.31 7.23 -8.40
C LEU A 45 -0.22 6.03 -7.61
N LEU A 46 -1.53 6.01 -7.32
CA LEU A 46 -2.16 4.88 -6.64
C LEU A 46 -2.14 3.61 -7.50
N LEU A 47 -2.31 3.72 -8.82
CA LEU A 47 -2.17 2.57 -9.72
C LEU A 47 -0.75 1.99 -9.67
N ASN A 48 0.29 2.82 -9.72
CA ASN A 48 1.67 2.33 -9.63
C ASN A 48 1.98 1.72 -8.25
N LEU A 49 1.46 2.31 -7.17
CA LEU A 49 1.54 1.72 -5.83
C LEU A 49 0.89 0.31 -5.81
N THR A 50 -0.32 0.16 -6.37
CA THR A 50 -0.95 -1.17 -6.48
C THR A 50 -0.16 -2.16 -7.33
N ILE A 51 0.55 -1.69 -8.37
CA ILE A 51 1.40 -2.55 -9.20
C ILE A 51 2.60 -3.02 -8.37
N SER A 52 3.22 -2.12 -7.60
CA SER A 52 4.30 -2.48 -6.66
C SER A 52 3.84 -3.53 -5.66
N ASP A 53 2.69 -3.33 -5.00
CA ASP A 53 2.18 -4.27 -4.01
C ASP A 53 1.81 -5.62 -4.63
N LEU A 54 1.24 -5.65 -5.84
CA LEU A 54 0.96 -6.90 -6.55
C LEU A 54 2.25 -7.64 -6.93
N LEU A 55 3.28 -6.94 -7.40
CA LEU A 55 4.59 -7.55 -7.68
C LEU A 55 5.20 -8.16 -6.40
N PHE A 56 5.12 -7.43 -5.28
CA PHE A 56 5.56 -7.93 -3.98
C PHE A 56 4.80 -9.22 -3.60
N LEU A 57 3.47 -9.19 -3.68
CA LEU A 57 2.62 -10.32 -3.30
C LEU A 57 2.79 -11.53 -4.22
N LEU A 58 3.13 -11.33 -5.50
CA LEU A 58 3.43 -12.42 -6.44
C LEU A 58 4.76 -13.12 -6.13
N PHE A 59 5.73 -12.40 -5.58
CA PHE A 59 7.03 -12.96 -5.19
C PHE A 59 7.09 -13.43 -3.73
N LEU A 60 6.13 -13.02 -2.89
CA LEU A 60 6.03 -13.44 -1.49
C LEU A 60 5.98 -14.97 -1.29
N PRO A 61 5.33 -15.78 -2.16
CA PRO A 61 5.36 -17.24 -2.04
C PRO A 61 6.76 -17.86 -2.10
N PHE A 62 7.71 -17.25 -2.81
CA PHE A 62 9.10 -17.74 -2.81
C PHE A 62 9.75 -17.58 -1.43
N LYS A 63 9.44 -16.50 -0.72
CA LYS A 63 9.86 -16.28 0.67
C LYS A 63 9.12 -17.19 1.66
N MET A 64 7.88 -17.58 1.37
CA MET A 64 7.20 -18.61 2.15
C MET A 64 7.88 -19.97 1.99
N GLN A 65 8.26 -20.34 0.76
CA GLN A 65 8.96 -21.60 0.50
C GLN A 65 10.31 -21.64 1.22
N GLU A 66 11.11 -20.58 1.12
CA GLU A 66 12.35 -20.44 1.88
C GLU A 66 12.13 -20.58 3.39
N ALA A 67 11.04 -20.02 3.91
CA ALA A 67 10.71 -20.16 5.32
C ALA A 67 10.32 -21.59 5.72
N VAL A 68 9.57 -22.31 4.88
CA VAL A 68 9.23 -23.74 5.10
C VAL A 68 10.49 -24.60 5.13
N ASP A 69 11.48 -24.28 4.28
CA ASP A 69 12.72 -25.03 4.13
C ASP A 69 13.78 -24.66 5.19
N ASP A 70 13.37 -24.26 6.40
CA ASP A 70 14.25 -23.83 7.49
C ASP A 70 15.20 -22.67 7.12
N GLN A 71 14.65 -21.67 6.41
CA GLN A 71 15.42 -20.56 5.82
C GLN A 71 16.45 -21.01 4.78
N LYS A 72 16.27 -22.22 4.19
CA LYS A 72 17.14 -22.71 3.13
C LYS A 72 16.61 -22.42 1.75
N TRP A 73 17.48 -21.95 0.87
CA TRP A 73 17.11 -21.66 -0.52
C TRP A 73 17.23 -22.91 -1.43
N ASN A 74 16.18 -23.72 -1.51
CA ASN A 74 16.17 -24.91 -2.37
C ASN A 74 15.67 -24.66 -3.81
N LEU A 75 15.29 -23.42 -4.13
CA LEU A 75 14.81 -23.02 -5.46
C LEU A 75 15.98 -22.74 -6.42
N PRO A 76 15.75 -22.67 -7.76
CA PRO A 76 16.77 -22.28 -8.72
C PRO A 76 17.55 -21.03 -8.28
N TYR A 77 18.88 -21.07 -8.41
CA TYR A 77 19.76 -19.99 -7.94
C TYR A 77 19.35 -18.61 -8.49
N ALA A 78 18.95 -18.52 -9.76
CA ALA A 78 18.53 -17.26 -10.39
C ALA A 78 17.34 -16.59 -9.69
N LEU A 79 16.47 -17.38 -9.03
CA LEU A 79 15.32 -16.85 -8.30
C LEU A 79 15.70 -16.20 -6.97
N CYS A 80 16.85 -16.52 -6.37
CA CYS A 80 17.28 -15.92 -5.11
C CYS A 80 17.52 -14.40 -5.24
N PRO A 81 18.48 -13.94 -6.07
CA PRO A 81 18.75 -12.51 -6.19
C PRO A 81 17.57 -11.78 -6.85
N LEU A 82 16.82 -12.45 -7.73
CA LEU A 82 15.59 -11.89 -8.31
C LEU A 82 14.51 -11.66 -7.26
N SER A 83 14.24 -12.65 -6.40
CA SER A 83 13.24 -12.52 -5.33
C SER A 83 13.65 -11.44 -4.34
N GLY A 84 14.93 -11.39 -3.94
CA GLY A 84 15.45 -10.33 -3.07
C GLY A 84 15.30 -8.95 -3.71
N PHE A 85 15.68 -8.83 -4.99
CA PHE A 85 15.57 -7.60 -5.76
C PHE A 85 14.12 -7.09 -5.81
N VAL A 86 13.16 -7.93 -6.22
CA VAL A 86 11.75 -7.55 -6.29
C VAL A 86 11.21 -7.14 -4.92
N PHE A 87 11.59 -7.87 -3.86
CA PHE A 87 11.14 -7.59 -2.50
C PHE A 87 11.60 -6.21 -2.02
N TYR A 88 12.88 -5.88 -2.19
CA TYR A 88 13.39 -4.55 -1.81
C TYR A 88 12.87 -3.44 -2.73
N MET A 89 12.77 -3.71 -4.04
CA MET A 89 12.30 -2.74 -5.03
C MET A 89 10.87 -2.30 -4.78
N THR A 90 10.01 -3.25 -4.41
CA THR A 90 8.62 -2.96 -4.09
C THR A 90 8.47 -2.18 -2.78
N ILE A 91 9.24 -2.51 -1.73
CA ILE A 91 9.26 -1.73 -0.48
C ILE A 91 9.62 -0.25 -0.72
N TYR A 92 10.70 0.01 -1.45
CA TYR A 92 11.18 1.38 -1.66
C TYR A 92 10.39 2.15 -2.71
N SER A 93 9.90 1.48 -3.77
CA SER A 93 9.00 2.13 -4.71
C SER A 93 7.66 2.51 -4.06
N SER A 94 7.10 1.65 -3.19
CA SER A 94 5.90 1.98 -2.39
C SER A 94 6.14 3.20 -1.50
N THR A 95 7.32 3.32 -0.88
CA THR A 95 7.72 4.52 -0.14
C THR A 95 7.65 5.79 -1.01
N PHE A 96 8.24 5.79 -2.20
CA PHE A 96 8.15 6.96 -3.10
C PHE A 96 6.73 7.26 -3.57
N PHE A 97 5.93 6.24 -3.89
CA PHE A 97 4.55 6.45 -4.31
C PHE A 97 3.69 7.02 -3.19
N LEU A 98 3.85 6.56 -1.94
CA LEU A 98 3.18 7.12 -0.77
C LEU A 98 3.60 8.58 -0.52
N THR A 99 4.89 8.90 -0.68
CA THR A 99 5.37 10.29 -0.61
C THR A 99 4.75 11.14 -1.71
N ALA A 100 4.74 10.68 -2.97
CA ALA A 100 4.14 11.41 -4.07
C ALA A 100 2.62 11.63 -3.86
N VAL A 101 1.91 10.64 -3.32
CA VAL A 101 0.50 10.78 -2.93
C VAL A 101 0.34 11.87 -1.86
N SER A 102 1.22 11.92 -0.86
CA SER A 102 1.17 12.95 0.19
C SER A 102 1.40 14.37 -0.37
N VAL A 103 2.32 14.52 -1.33
CA VAL A 103 2.58 15.79 -2.03
C VAL A 103 1.38 16.21 -2.84
N GLU A 104 0.81 15.32 -3.65
CA GLU A 104 -0.36 15.60 -4.48
C GLU A 104 -1.59 15.99 -3.63
N ARG A 105 -1.77 15.33 -2.49
CA ARG A 105 -2.82 15.65 -1.51
C ARG A 105 -2.62 17.04 -0.89
N TYR A 106 -1.39 17.34 -0.48
CA TYR A 106 -1.04 18.64 0.08
C TYR A 106 -1.25 19.76 -0.93
N LEU A 107 -0.72 19.63 -2.15
CA LEU A 107 -0.85 20.64 -3.20
C LEU A 107 -2.31 20.89 -3.59
N GLY A 108 -3.14 19.85 -3.63
CA GLY A 108 -4.56 19.97 -3.92
C GLY A 108 -5.37 20.78 -2.89
N VAL A 109 -4.91 20.85 -1.64
CA VAL A 109 -5.57 21.63 -0.57
C VAL A 109 -4.90 22.98 -0.34
N ALA A 110 -3.58 23.08 -0.48
CA ALA A 110 -2.84 24.32 -0.30
C ALA A 110 -3.01 25.29 -1.49
N PHE A 111 -3.15 24.77 -2.72
CA PHE A 111 -3.19 25.58 -3.93
C PHE A 111 -4.33 25.17 -4.88
N PRO A 112 -5.61 25.18 -4.44
CA PRO A 112 -6.71 24.59 -5.20
C PRO A 112 -6.87 25.16 -6.62
N ILE A 113 -6.69 26.47 -6.81
CA ILE A 113 -6.85 27.14 -8.12
C ILE A 113 -5.65 26.84 -9.04
N LYS A 114 -4.42 27.09 -8.57
CA LYS A 114 -3.19 26.88 -9.35
C LYS A 114 -2.96 25.39 -9.67
N HIS A 115 -3.27 24.51 -8.72
CA HIS A 115 -3.12 23.06 -8.89
C HIS A 115 -4.18 22.52 -9.86
N THR A 116 -5.44 22.93 -9.77
CA THR A 116 -6.49 22.51 -10.73
C THR A 116 -6.14 22.87 -12.17
N LEU A 117 -5.54 24.04 -12.42
CA LEU A 117 -5.11 24.49 -13.74
C LEU A 117 -3.86 23.75 -14.26
N LYS A 118 -2.96 23.31 -13.37
CA LYS A 118 -1.71 22.61 -13.72
C LYS A 118 -1.77 21.09 -13.51
N ARG A 119 -2.96 20.53 -13.25
CA ARG A 119 -3.19 19.11 -12.92
C ARG A 119 -3.02 18.19 -14.14
N ARG A 120 -1.82 18.16 -14.73
CA ARG A 120 -1.52 17.32 -15.89
C ARG A 120 -1.09 15.92 -15.42
N PRO A 121 -1.77 14.85 -15.87
CA PRO A 121 -1.43 13.47 -15.48
C PRO A 121 -0.02 13.06 -15.91
N ILE A 122 0.55 13.71 -16.93
CA ILE A 122 1.89 13.41 -17.43
C ILE A 122 2.99 13.59 -16.37
N TYR A 123 2.83 14.51 -15.43
CA TYR A 123 3.81 14.69 -14.34
C TYR A 123 3.81 13.47 -13.40
N ALA A 124 2.66 12.88 -13.12
CA ALA A 124 2.59 11.65 -12.32
C ALA A 124 3.16 10.44 -13.08
N VAL A 125 2.95 10.35 -14.39
CA VAL A 125 3.57 9.30 -15.22
C VAL A 125 5.09 9.45 -15.22
N ALA A 126 5.61 10.65 -15.47
CA ALA A 126 7.04 10.92 -15.47
C ALA A 126 7.68 10.63 -14.09
N ALA A 127 7.04 11.07 -13.00
CA ALA A 127 7.48 10.76 -11.66
C ALA A 127 7.48 9.25 -11.38
N SER A 128 6.45 8.52 -11.85
CA SER A 128 6.37 7.06 -11.67
C SER A 128 7.50 6.34 -12.40
N ILE A 129 7.77 6.70 -13.65
CA ILE A 129 8.89 6.15 -14.44
C ILE A 129 10.22 6.45 -13.74
N PHE A 130 10.40 7.68 -13.26
CA PHE A 130 11.59 8.06 -12.50
C PHE A 130 11.76 7.21 -11.24
N PHE A 131 10.72 7.03 -10.41
CA PHE A 131 10.80 6.21 -9.20
C PHE A 131 11.16 4.76 -9.50
N TRP A 132 10.58 4.18 -10.55
CA TRP A 132 10.90 2.82 -10.98
C TRP A 132 12.37 2.67 -11.39
N ILE A 133 12.87 3.56 -12.26
CA ILE A 133 14.27 3.53 -12.72
C ILE A 133 15.22 3.80 -11.55
N PHE A 134 14.89 4.76 -10.70
CA PHE A 134 15.70 5.14 -9.55
C PHE A 134 15.83 4.00 -8.53
N CYS A 135 14.71 3.36 -8.16
CA CYS A 135 14.75 2.18 -7.29
C CYS A 135 15.50 1.02 -7.93
N PHE A 136 15.29 0.77 -9.22
CA PHE A 136 16.01 -0.27 -9.95
C PHE A 136 17.53 -0.07 -9.88
N LEU A 137 18.00 1.16 -10.11
CA LEU A 137 19.42 1.49 -10.09
C LEU A 137 20.03 1.28 -8.71
N HIS A 138 19.44 1.84 -7.65
CA HIS A 138 19.95 1.71 -6.29
C HIS A 138 19.94 0.26 -5.78
N LEU A 139 18.95 -0.54 -6.17
CA LEU A 139 18.81 -1.92 -5.70
C LEU A 139 19.47 -2.97 -6.58
N SER A 140 20.00 -2.57 -7.73
CA SER A 140 20.84 -3.44 -8.58
C SER A 140 22.04 -4.02 -7.83
N ILE A 141 22.45 -3.39 -6.73
CA ILE A 141 23.47 -3.89 -5.79
C ILE A 141 23.21 -5.33 -5.33
N VAL A 142 21.95 -5.77 -5.26
CA VAL A 142 21.58 -7.16 -4.90
C VAL A 142 22.19 -8.17 -5.86
N PHE A 143 22.34 -7.81 -7.14
CA PHE A 143 22.96 -8.67 -8.14
C PHE A 143 24.49 -8.58 -8.13
N ILE A 144 25.07 -7.49 -7.63
CA ILE A 144 26.52 -7.24 -7.66
C ILE A 144 27.21 -7.87 -6.44
N VAL A 145 26.60 -7.77 -5.25
CA VAL A 145 27.19 -8.20 -3.97
C VAL A 145 27.71 -9.65 -3.97
N PRO A 146 27.01 -10.65 -4.54
CA PRO A 146 27.50 -12.02 -4.57
C PRO A 146 28.85 -12.20 -5.28
N PHE A 147 29.24 -11.26 -6.15
CA PHE A 147 30.50 -11.31 -6.92
C PHE A 147 31.66 -10.56 -6.24
N ILE A 148 31.41 -9.84 -5.14
CA ILE A 148 32.44 -9.06 -4.43
C ILE A 148 33.31 -9.99 -3.58
N GLY A 149 34.64 -9.90 -3.71
CA GLY A 149 35.60 -10.65 -2.89
C GLY A 149 35.92 -12.06 -3.40
N GLN A 150 35.62 -12.38 -4.66
CA GLN A 150 36.24 -13.52 -5.34
C GLN A 150 37.71 -13.21 -5.64
N GLU A 151 38.60 -13.50 -4.69
CA GLU A 151 40.04 -13.60 -4.96
C GLU A 151 40.42 -15.08 -5.18
N GLY A 152 40.89 -15.40 -6.38
CA GLY A 152 41.77 -16.57 -6.61
C GLY A 152 41.28 -17.65 -7.57
N GLY A 153 41.79 -17.61 -8.81
CA GLY A 153 41.92 -18.80 -9.66
C GLY A 153 41.81 -18.51 -11.15
N GLU A 154 42.93 -18.16 -11.80
CA GLU A 154 43.09 -17.93 -13.26
C GLU A 154 42.60 -19.06 -14.18
N ASN A 155 42.03 -20.15 -13.68
CA ASN A 155 41.51 -21.27 -14.46
C ASN A 155 40.12 -21.75 -13.99
N SER A 156 39.30 -20.87 -13.41
CA SER A 156 37.91 -21.23 -13.15
C SER A 156 37.08 -20.86 -14.38
N THR A 157 36.63 -21.89 -15.11
CA THR A 157 35.47 -21.80 -16.00
C THR A 157 34.37 -21.01 -15.30
N PHE A 158 33.51 -20.31 -16.05
CA PHE A 158 32.35 -19.56 -15.56
C PHE A 158 31.38 -20.50 -14.82
N THR A 159 31.78 -20.93 -13.64
CA THR A 159 31.10 -21.91 -12.81
C THR A 159 30.39 -21.06 -11.79
N ILE A 160 29.06 -21.03 -11.89
CA ILE A 160 28.18 -20.43 -10.89
C ILE A 160 28.75 -20.84 -9.52
N PRO A 161 29.11 -19.87 -8.66
CA PRO A 161 29.93 -20.19 -7.52
C PRO A 161 29.23 -21.25 -6.68
N GLU A 162 30.03 -22.12 -6.07
CA GLU A 162 29.62 -22.96 -4.96
C GLU A 162 29.35 -22.06 -3.73
N ILE A 163 28.58 -20.97 -3.92
CA ILE A 163 27.92 -20.24 -2.85
C ILE A 163 27.05 -21.30 -2.20
N ARG A 164 27.38 -21.62 -0.95
CA ARG A 164 26.59 -22.40 0.00
C ARG A 164 25.11 -22.29 -0.40
N LYS A 165 24.62 -23.30 -1.15
CA LYS A 165 23.37 -23.24 -1.94
C LYS A 165 22.15 -22.96 -1.06
N ASP A 166 22.37 -23.03 0.23
CA ASP A 166 21.39 -23.11 1.28
C ASP A 166 21.01 -21.73 1.83
N VAL A 167 21.65 -20.61 1.48
CA VAL A 167 21.30 -19.30 2.09
C VAL A 167 21.20 -18.16 1.07
N CYS A 168 20.03 -17.52 0.95
CA CYS A 168 19.79 -16.45 -0.01
C CYS A 168 19.99 -15.05 0.57
N TYR A 169 21.02 -14.33 0.12
CA TYR A 169 21.30 -12.93 0.49
C TYR A 169 21.53 -12.73 2.01
N GLU A 170 22.17 -13.70 2.67
CA GLU A 170 22.66 -13.58 4.05
C GLU A 170 24.12 -14.06 4.13
N ASN A 171 24.72 -13.98 5.33
CA ASN A 171 26.10 -14.42 5.61
C ASN A 171 27.15 -13.78 4.70
N PHE A 172 27.13 -12.45 4.62
CA PHE A 172 28.10 -11.66 3.86
C PHE A 172 29.52 -11.78 4.44
N THR A 173 30.53 -11.88 3.56
CA THR A 173 31.95 -11.80 3.94
C THR A 173 32.32 -10.38 4.38
N ASP A 174 33.43 -10.22 5.11
CA ASP A 174 33.91 -8.89 5.54
C ASP A 174 34.13 -7.93 4.35
N ALA A 175 34.63 -8.46 3.22
CA ALA A 175 34.82 -7.70 1.99
C ALA A 175 33.49 -7.22 1.38
N GLN A 176 32.47 -8.10 1.35
CA GLN A 176 31.12 -7.74 0.92
C GLN A 176 30.50 -6.71 1.86
N LEU A 177 30.66 -6.89 3.16
CA LEU A 177 30.08 -6.04 4.19
C LEU A 177 30.64 -4.61 4.16
N LYS A 178 31.94 -4.47 3.87
CA LYS A 178 32.62 -3.17 3.70
C LYS A 178 31.99 -2.31 2.59
N VAL A 179 31.46 -2.93 1.54
CA VAL A 179 30.72 -2.24 0.47
C VAL A 179 29.24 -2.11 0.81
N LEU A 180 28.66 -3.15 1.38
CA LEU A 180 27.22 -3.27 1.60
C LEU A 180 26.70 -2.34 2.70
N LEU A 181 27.46 -2.11 3.78
CA LEU A 181 27.02 -1.26 4.89
C LEU A 181 26.85 0.22 4.49
N PRO A 182 27.82 0.87 3.81
CA PRO A 182 27.63 2.23 3.30
C PRO A 182 26.45 2.34 2.33
N VAL A 183 26.28 1.37 1.43
CA VAL A 183 25.14 1.35 0.49
C VAL A 183 23.83 1.22 1.25
N ARG A 184 23.75 0.32 2.24
CA ARG A 184 22.57 0.17 3.10
C ARG A 184 22.21 1.46 3.85
N LEU A 185 23.21 2.21 4.33
CA LEU A 185 22.99 3.52 4.94
C LEU A 185 22.45 4.53 3.92
N GLU A 186 23.02 4.56 2.72
CA GLU A 186 22.55 5.40 1.60
C GLU A 186 21.09 5.09 1.27
N LEU A 187 20.71 3.82 1.11
CA LEU A 187 19.32 3.39 0.90
C LEU A 187 18.39 3.89 2.01
N CYS A 188 18.81 3.78 3.27
CA CYS A 188 18.01 4.30 4.39
C CYS A 188 17.80 5.81 4.30
N ILE A 189 18.83 6.58 3.97
CA ILE A 189 18.74 8.04 3.91
C ILE A 189 17.89 8.47 2.71
N VAL A 190 18.22 7.96 1.53
CA VAL A 190 17.66 8.41 0.24
C VAL A 190 16.29 7.82 -0.02
N LEU A 191 16.10 6.52 0.26
CA LEU A 191 14.87 5.81 -0.07
C LEU A 191 13.88 5.72 1.10
N PHE A 192 14.25 6.16 2.31
CA PHE A 192 13.33 6.19 3.46
C PHE A 192 13.29 7.53 4.19
N CYS A 193 14.41 8.03 4.74
CA CYS A 193 14.40 9.25 5.56
C CYS A 193 13.91 10.47 4.78
N ILE A 194 14.42 10.71 3.57
CA ILE A 194 13.96 11.81 2.71
C ILE A 194 12.47 11.67 2.37
N PRO A 195 11.99 10.52 1.82
CA PRO A 195 10.56 10.28 1.59
C PRO A 195 9.67 10.49 2.82
N PHE A 196 10.10 10.01 3.98
CA PHE A 196 9.37 10.12 5.24
C PHE A 196 9.27 11.57 5.73
N LEU A 197 10.36 12.35 5.65
CA LEU A 197 10.37 13.76 6.05
C LEU A 197 9.47 14.60 5.12
N ILE A 198 9.54 14.38 3.81
CA ILE A 198 8.66 15.03 2.83
C ILE A 198 7.20 14.67 3.14
N SER A 199 6.91 13.38 3.35
CA SER A 199 5.54 12.92 3.62
C SER A 199 4.98 13.51 4.92
N SER A 200 5.80 13.53 5.97
CA SER A 200 5.47 14.14 7.26
C SER A 200 5.16 15.63 7.11
N TYR A 201 6.03 16.38 6.43
CA TYR A 201 5.78 17.80 6.16
C TYR A 201 4.48 18.03 5.39
N CYS A 202 4.27 17.28 4.30
CA CYS A 202 3.08 17.40 3.46
C CYS A 202 1.81 17.06 4.23
N TYR A 203 1.79 15.96 4.99
CA TYR A 203 0.60 15.55 5.72
C TYR A 203 0.31 16.41 6.95
N ILE A 204 1.32 16.88 7.68
CA ILE A 204 1.12 17.83 8.79
C ILE A 204 0.45 19.11 8.26
N ASN A 205 0.96 19.68 7.16
CA ASN A 205 0.36 20.89 6.59
C ASN A 205 -1.02 20.62 5.95
N PHE A 206 -1.19 19.48 5.28
CA PHE A 206 -2.48 19.03 4.76
C PHE A 206 -3.53 18.96 5.88
N ILE A 207 -3.21 18.34 7.02
CA ILE A 207 -4.11 18.24 8.19
C ILE A 207 -4.40 19.62 8.77
N ARG A 208 -3.38 20.48 8.92
CA ARG A 208 -3.53 21.85 9.44
C ARG A 208 -4.48 22.68 8.58
N ILE A 209 -4.29 22.67 7.26
CA ILE A 209 -5.15 23.45 6.35
C ILE A 209 -6.55 22.85 6.35
N LEU A 210 -6.68 21.53 6.19
CA LEU A 210 -7.98 20.86 6.10
C LEU A 210 -8.81 21.00 7.39
N SER A 211 -8.17 21.11 8.55
CA SER A 211 -8.84 21.35 9.84
C SER A 211 -9.47 22.74 9.92
N LYS A 212 -8.92 23.74 9.22
CA LYS A 212 -9.44 25.11 9.16
C LYS A 212 -10.54 25.31 8.11
N LEU A 213 -10.71 24.39 7.17
CA LEU A 213 -11.79 24.47 6.17
C LEU A 213 -13.13 24.02 6.78
N HIS A 214 -13.98 24.99 7.12
CA HIS A 214 -15.33 24.75 7.66
C HIS A 214 -16.35 24.31 6.59
N HIS A 215 -16.10 24.60 5.30
CA HIS A 215 -17.02 24.27 4.20
C HIS A 215 -17.01 22.79 3.80
N ILE A 216 -16.09 21.97 4.33
CA ILE A 216 -15.98 20.54 4.01
C ILE A 216 -16.75 19.73 5.05
N ASP A 217 -17.59 18.81 4.57
CA ASP A 217 -18.31 17.86 5.41
C ASP A 217 -17.38 17.16 6.41
N ARG A 218 -17.82 17.09 7.68
CA ARG A 218 -17.04 16.55 8.80
C ARG A 218 -16.57 15.11 8.54
N ARG A 219 -17.42 14.26 7.95
CA ARG A 219 -17.08 12.86 7.66
C ARG A 219 -16.02 12.78 6.57
N ARG A 220 -16.10 13.60 5.52
CA ARG A 220 -15.08 13.68 4.47
C ARG A 220 -13.73 14.19 5.02
N ARG A 221 -13.75 15.18 5.91
CA ARG A 221 -12.57 15.73 6.57
C ARG A 221 -11.87 14.68 7.43
N LEU A 222 -12.59 14.07 8.39
CA LEU A 222 -12.02 13.06 9.28
C LEU A 222 -11.45 11.86 8.51
N ARG A 223 -12.11 11.46 7.41
CA ARG A 223 -11.60 10.41 6.54
C ARG A 223 -10.24 10.75 5.93
N ALA A 224 -10.10 11.97 5.40
CA ALA A 224 -8.86 12.40 4.77
C ALA A 224 -7.73 12.56 5.79
N ILE A 225 -8.02 13.04 7.00
CA ILE A 225 -7.07 13.09 8.12
C ILE A 225 -6.67 11.68 8.54
N GLY A 226 -7.63 10.77 8.72
CA GLY A 226 -7.36 9.38 9.09
C GLY A 226 -6.51 8.64 8.05
N MET A 227 -6.73 8.90 6.76
CA MET A 227 -5.88 8.39 5.68
C MET A 227 -4.44 8.92 5.80
N ALA A 228 -4.26 10.24 6.00
CA ALA A 228 -2.94 10.85 6.14
C ALA A 228 -2.18 10.29 7.37
N LEU A 229 -2.86 10.20 8.52
CA LEU A 229 -2.30 9.60 9.74
C LEU A 229 -1.95 8.12 9.52
N GLY A 230 -2.85 7.36 8.88
CA GLY A 230 -2.61 5.97 8.52
C GLY A 230 -1.36 5.79 7.66
N THR A 231 -1.16 6.64 6.65
CA THR A 231 0.07 6.60 5.84
C THR A 231 1.32 6.88 6.67
N LEU A 232 1.29 7.87 7.58
CA LEU A 232 2.44 8.15 8.46
C LEU A 232 2.74 6.99 9.42
N VAL A 233 1.70 6.31 9.92
CA VAL A 233 1.85 5.11 10.75
C VAL A 233 2.49 3.97 9.95
N VAL A 234 2.09 3.77 8.69
CA VAL A 234 2.72 2.78 7.80
C VAL A 234 4.21 3.08 7.63
N PHE A 235 4.59 4.33 7.38
CA PHE A 235 6.00 4.72 7.33
C PHE A 235 6.76 4.36 8.61
N ALA A 236 6.20 4.72 9.77
CA ALA A 236 6.87 4.53 11.05
C ALA A 236 6.98 3.05 11.46
N LEU A 237 5.91 2.27 11.26
CA LEU A 237 5.82 0.89 11.77
C LEU A 237 6.21 -0.17 10.74
N CYS A 238 5.88 0.02 9.45
CA CYS A 238 6.21 -0.95 8.41
C CYS A 238 7.63 -0.75 7.88
N PHE A 239 8.00 0.49 7.55
CA PHE A 239 9.31 0.77 6.95
C PHE A 239 10.37 1.17 7.96
N GLY A 240 9.98 1.84 9.05
CA GLY A 240 10.90 2.35 10.08
C GLY A 240 11.83 1.29 10.65
N PRO A 241 11.35 0.15 11.20
CA PRO A 241 12.21 -0.84 11.83
C PRO A 241 13.30 -1.36 10.89
N TYR A 242 12.93 -1.72 9.65
CA TYR A 242 13.89 -2.23 8.68
C TYR A 242 14.95 -1.18 8.33
N ASN A 243 14.56 0.08 8.19
CA ASN A 243 15.50 1.15 7.88
C ASN A 243 16.41 1.51 9.06
N VAL A 244 15.91 1.44 10.29
CA VAL A 244 16.76 1.57 11.50
C VAL A 244 17.82 0.47 11.55
N SER A 245 17.51 -0.75 11.06
CA SER A 245 18.50 -1.82 11.00
C SER A 245 19.70 -1.51 10.10
N HIS A 246 19.53 -0.65 9.08
CA HIS A 246 20.64 -0.20 8.24
C HIS A 246 21.58 0.74 9.00
N ILE A 247 21.02 1.66 9.80
CA ILE A 247 21.80 2.59 10.63
C ILE A 247 22.57 1.81 11.69
N VAL A 248 21.88 0.92 12.42
CA VAL A 248 22.52 0.10 13.45
C VAL A 248 23.59 -0.80 12.83
N GLY A 249 23.31 -1.39 11.67
CA GLY A 249 24.28 -2.25 11.00
C GLY A 249 25.53 -1.50 10.52
N PHE A 250 25.37 -0.25 10.07
CA PHE A 250 26.50 0.61 9.72
C PHE A 250 27.34 0.98 10.95
N VAL A 251 26.69 1.36 12.06
CA VAL A 251 27.39 1.75 13.29
C VAL A 251 28.10 0.58 13.97
N MET A 252 27.49 -0.61 13.95
CA MET A 252 28.06 -1.81 14.56
C MET A 252 28.99 -2.60 13.64
N GLU A 253 29.16 -2.15 12.39
CA GLU A 253 29.93 -2.84 11.34
C GLU A 253 29.53 -4.31 11.14
N LYS A 254 28.26 -4.64 11.40
CA LYS A 254 27.69 -6.01 11.27
C LYS A 254 26.22 -5.97 10.93
N SER A 255 25.68 -7.03 10.32
CA SER A 255 24.23 -7.14 10.12
C SER A 255 23.54 -7.41 11.48
N PRO A 256 22.57 -6.59 11.93
CA PRO A 256 21.91 -6.81 13.22
C PRO A 256 21.01 -8.05 13.21
N ASP A 257 21.02 -8.82 14.31
CA ASP A 257 20.34 -10.13 14.38
C ASP A 257 18.79 -10.03 14.41
N TRP A 258 18.24 -8.82 14.50
CA TRP A 258 16.79 -8.56 14.47
C TRP A 258 16.32 -8.01 13.12
N ARG A 259 17.23 -7.87 12.14
CA ARG A 259 16.95 -7.30 10.82
C ARG A 259 15.83 -8.02 10.07
N ASP A 260 15.78 -9.35 10.13
CA ASP A 260 14.77 -10.12 9.39
C ASP A 260 13.37 -9.93 10.00
N LYS A 261 13.31 -9.86 11.34
CA LYS A 261 12.08 -9.50 12.07
C LYS A 261 11.62 -8.08 11.71
N ALA A 262 12.55 -7.15 11.55
CA ALA A 262 12.24 -5.80 11.11
C ALA A 262 11.79 -5.74 9.64
N LEU A 263 12.32 -6.60 8.78
CA LEU A 263 11.90 -6.75 7.39
C LEU A 263 10.46 -7.29 7.29
N LEU A 264 10.05 -8.20 8.20
CA LEU A 264 8.66 -8.67 8.28
C LEU A 264 7.67 -7.52 8.44
N CYS A 265 8.01 -6.49 9.23
CA CYS A 265 7.15 -5.32 9.41
C CYS A 265 6.82 -4.63 8.09
N SER A 266 7.78 -4.60 7.15
CA SER A 266 7.60 -3.97 5.83
C SER A 266 6.58 -4.71 4.96
N THR A 267 6.38 -6.02 5.19
CA THR A 267 5.41 -6.81 4.42
C THR A 267 3.97 -6.39 4.69
N PHE A 268 3.67 -5.90 5.89
CA PHE A 268 2.34 -5.41 6.23
C PHE A 268 1.93 -4.19 5.40
N ASN A 269 2.87 -3.47 4.76
CA ASN A 269 2.53 -2.37 3.84
C ASN A 269 1.48 -2.81 2.80
N ALA A 270 1.71 -3.96 2.15
CA ALA A 270 0.85 -4.45 1.09
C ALA A 270 -0.59 -4.76 1.57
N CYS A 271 -0.80 -5.04 2.86
CA CYS A 271 -2.14 -5.26 3.42
C CYS A 271 -2.76 -4.00 4.03
N LEU A 272 -1.96 -2.97 4.34
CA LEU A 272 -2.42 -1.70 4.91
C LEU A 272 -2.78 -0.66 3.83
N ASP A 273 -2.11 -0.70 2.68
CA ASP A 273 -2.37 0.19 1.54
C ASP A 273 -3.83 0.15 1.02
N PRO A 274 -4.54 -0.99 0.99
CA PRO A 274 -5.98 -1.03 0.69
C PRO A 274 -6.86 -0.12 1.56
N PHE A 275 -6.50 0.09 2.84
CA PHE A 275 -7.22 1.05 3.69
C PHE A 275 -6.99 2.48 3.20
N ILE A 276 -5.75 2.82 2.82
CA ILE A 276 -5.41 4.09 2.21
C ILE A 276 -6.23 4.27 0.92
N PHE A 277 -6.31 3.26 0.06
CA PHE A 277 -7.08 3.31 -1.20
C PHE A 277 -8.57 3.54 -0.97
N TYR A 278 -9.17 2.82 -0.02
CA TYR A 278 -10.57 2.95 0.34
C TYR A 278 -10.90 4.36 0.84
N PHE A 279 -10.04 4.94 1.68
CA PHE A 279 -10.25 6.30 2.17
C PHE A 279 -9.94 7.37 1.11
N SER A 280 -8.97 7.09 0.24
CA SER A 280 -8.46 7.97 -0.81
C SER A 280 -9.42 8.13 -2.00
N SER A 281 -10.09 7.04 -2.44
CA SER A 281 -10.83 7.00 -3.71
C SER A 281 -12.32 6.68 -3.53
N SER A 282 -13.20 7.54 -4.04
CA SER A 282 -14.65 7.26 -4.11
C SER A 282 -14.97 6.10 -5.05
N ALA A 283 -14.15 5.88 -6.09
CA ALA A 283 -14.32 4.78 -7.03
C ALA A 283 -14.11 3.43 -6.33
N VAL A 284 -13.03 3.30 -5.54
CA VAL A 284 -12.75 2.10 -4.75
C VAL A 284 -13.90 1.80 -3.78
N ARG A 285 -14.40 2.82 -3.07
CA ARG A 285 -15.57 2.66 -2.19
C ARG A 285 -16.80 2.17 -2.96
N GLY A 286 -17.12 2.78 -4.09
CA GLY A 286 -18.26 2.38 -4.91
C GLY A 286 -18.15 0.93 -5.41
N THR A 287 -16.93 0.47 -5.76
CA THR A 287 -16.70 -0.93 -6.15
C THR A 287 -16.87 -1.88 -4.96
N VAL A 288 -16.32 -1.52 -3.80
CA VAL A 288 -16.48 -2.30 -2.55
C VAL A 288 -17.96 -2.38 -2.14
N ASP A 289 -18.71 -1.29 -2.24
CA ASP A 289 -20.13 -1.25 -1.89
C ASP A 289 -20.97 -2.14 -2.83
N LYS A 290 -20.66 -2.14 -4.14
CA LYS A 290 -21.28 -3.05 -5.12
C LYS A 290 -20.96 -4.52 -4.82
N LEU A 291 -19.72 -4.83 -4.45
CA LEU A 291 -19.35 -6.19 -4.05
C LEU A 291 -20.09 -6.62 -2.77
N LYS A 292 -20.15 -5.75 -1.76
CA LYS A 292 -20.91 -6.01 -0.52
C LYS A 292 -22.39 -6.25 -0.79
N GLN A 293 -23.01 -5.45 -1.66
CA GLN A 293 -24.40 -5.65 -2.07
C GLN A 293 -24.58 -6.97 -2.83
N GLY A 294 -23.66 -7.30 -3.75
CA GLY A 294 -23.66 -8.57 -4.47
C GLY A 294 -23.54 -9.78 -3.55
N VAL A 295 -22.59 -9.76 -2.62
CA VAL A 295 -22.40 -10.82 -1.61
C VAL A 295 -23.61 -10.92 -0.69
N LYS A 296 -24.14 -9.80 -0.19
CA LYS A 296 -25.37 -9.78 0.61
C LYS A 296 -26.55 -10.40 -0.15
N SER A 297 -26.71 -10.06 -1.43
CA SER A 297 -27.79 -10.61 -2.26
C SER A 297 -27.64 -12.12 -2.48
N ARG A 298 -26.41 -12.63 -2.61
CA ARG A 298 -26.12 -14.07 -2.75
C ARG A 298 -26.30 -14.81 -1.42
N LEU A 299 -25.84 -14.24 -0.30
CA LEU A 299 -26.06 -14.79 1.04
C LEU A 299 -27.55 -14.84 1.40
N CYS A 300 -28.30 -13.78 1.14
CA CYS A 300 -29.76 -13.79 1.28
C CYS A 300 -30.42 -14.87 0.42
N ARG A 301 -29.90 -15.13 -0.79
CA ARG A 301 -30.42 -16.17 -1.69
C ARG A 301 -30.06 -17.59 -1.21
N CYS A 302 -28.86 -17.80 -0.65
CA CYS A 302 -28.44 -19.07 -0.06
C CYS A 302 -29.13 -19.37 1.28
N MET A 303 -29.38 -18.35 2.12
CA MET A 303 -30.13 -18.50 3.38
C MET A 303 -31.64 -18.61 3.17
N SER A 304 -32.13 -18.43 1.94
CA SER A 304 -33.54 -18.61 1.59
C SER A 304 -33.95 -20.09 1.47
N CYS A 305 -33.11 -21.04 1.90
CA CYS A 305 -33.51 -22.40 2.24
C CYS A 305 -33.77 -22.51 3.75
N HIS A 306 -35.06 -22.39 4.08
CA HIS A 306 -35.78 -22.96 5.24
C HIS A 306 -36.01 -22.24 6.57
N MET A 307 -35.24 -21.25 7.06
CA MET A 307 -35.63 -20.57 8.33
C MET A 307 -35.00 -19.19 8.50
N LEU A 308 -35.59 -18.12 7.94
CA LEU A 308 -35.48 -16.72 8.45
C LEU A 308 -36.17 -15.70 7.52
N GLN A 309 -37.43 -15.95 7.17
CA GLN A 309 -38.22 -14.97 6.40
C GLN A 309 -38.64 -13.76 7.26
N ASP A 310 -38.58 -13.87 8.59
CA ASP A 310 -39.04 -12.82 9.52
C ASP A 310 -38.02 -11.71 9.81
N LEU A 311 -36.71 -11.94 9.67
CA LEU A 311 -35.70 -10.88 9.86
C LEU A 311 -35.54 -9.98 8.62
N CYS A 312 -35.86 -10.48 7.42
CA CYS A 312 -35.74 -9.70 6.18
C CYS A 312 -37.03 -8.91 5.85
N GLY A 313 -38.17 -9.28 6.43
CA GLY A 313 -39.45 -8.57 6.29
C GLY A 313 -39.53 -7.23 7.03
N GLY A 314 -38.70 -7.01 8.05
CA GLY A 314 -38.70 -5.77 8.85
C GLY A 314 -38.12 -4.54 8.13
N ALA A 315 -37.20 -4.74 7.18
CA ALA A 315 -36.55 -3.62 6.48
C ALA A 315 -37.48 -2.98 5.44
N ASN A 316 -38.24 -3.78 4.68
CA ASN A 316 -39.17 -3.27 3.67
C ASN A 316 -40.41 -2.60 4.26
N LYS A 317 -40.84 -3.00 5.47
CA LYS A 317 -41.97 -2.35 6.16
C LYS A 317 -41.61 -0.96 6.66
N THR A 318 -40.39 -0.77 7.15
CA THR A 318 -39.90 0.52 7.67
C THR A 318 -39.67 1.55 6.57
N GLU A 319 -39.33 1.11 5.35
CA GLU A 319 -39.14 1.99 4.19
C GLU A 319 -40.49 2.40 3.57
N LYS A 320 -41.45 1.47 3.45
CA LYS A 320 -42.82 1.78 3.01
C LYS A 320 -43.58 2.67 4.01
N ASP A 321 -43.44 2.47 5.32
CA ASP A 321 -44.07 3.34 6.32
C ASP A 321 -43.47 4.76 6.31
N LYS A 322 -42.18 4.89 5.95
CA LYS A 322 -41.52 6.21 5.79
C LYS A 322 -41.95 6.90 4.50
N GLU A 323 -42.10 6.18 3.40
CA GLU A 323 -42.64 6.73 2.16
C GLU A 323 -44.11 7.14 2.29
N HIS A 324 -44.93 6.34 2.98
CA HIS A 324 -46.34 6.66 3.23
C HIS A 324 -46.49 7.89 4.15
N LYS A 325 -45.71 7.97 5.25
CA LYS A 325 -45.69 9.17 6.11
C LYS A 325 -45.15 10.40 5.37
N GLN A 326 -44.17 10.25 4.48
CA GLN A 326 -43.66 11.37 3.69
C GLN A 326 -44.69 11.86 2.65
N GLN A 327 -45.49 10.95 2.09
CA GLN A 327 -46.59 11.30 1.18
C GLN A 327 -47.74 12.00 1.92
N GLU A 328 -48.11 11.55 3.12
CA GLU A 328 -49.10 12.25 3.96
C GLU A 328 -48.63 13.66 4.36
N ILE A 329 -47.36 13.81 4.77
CA ILE A 329 -46.78 15.13 5.10
C ILE A 329 -46.76 16.05 3.88
N ASN A 330 -46.45 15.53 2.69
CA ASN A 330 -46.46 16.31 1.46
C ASN A 330 -47.88 16.70 1.03
N ALA A 331 -48.89 15.85 1.26
CA ALA A 331 -50.29 16.15 0.97
C ALA A 331 -50.83 17.27 1.88
N ILE A 332 -50.56 17.20 3.19
CA ILE A 332 -50.96 18.21 4.18
C ILE A 332 -50.27 19.57 3.90
N THR A 333 -49.02 19.56 3.46
CA THR A 333 -48.27 20.79 3.12
C THR A 333 -48.78 21.45 1.83
N THR A 334 -49.32 20.65 0.90
CA THR A 334 -49.88 21.15 -0.37
C THR A 334 -51.27 21.76 -0.15
N ASP A 335 -52.07 21.18 0.74
CA ASP A 335 -53.40 21.68 1.07
C ASP A 335 -53.34 23.01 1.85
N ARG A 336 -52.39 23.12 2.79
CA ARG A 336 -52.14 24.36 3.55
C ARG A 336 -51.66 25.53 2.68
N LYS A 337 -51.01 25.25 1.53
CA LYS A 337 -50.64 26.25 0.53
C LYS A 337 -51.81 26.69 -0.35
N ARG A 338 -52.82 25.85 -0.56
CA ARG A 338 -54.06 26.23 -1.27
C ARG A 338 -54.97 27.08 -0.41
N THR A 339 -55.13 26.76 0.87
CA THR A 339 -55.97 27.56 1.78
C THR A 339 -55.35 28.89 2.21
N GLY A 340 -54.03 29.03 2.16
CA GLY A 340 -53.34 30.29 2.49
C GLY A 340 -53.31 31.34 1.37
N SER A 341 -53.71 30.99 0.15
CA SER A 341 -53.72 31.91 -1.01
C SER A 341 -55.09 32.55 -1.27
N SER A 342 -56.11 32.25 -0.45
CA SER A 342 -57.47 32.81 -0.58
C SER A 342 -57.81 33.87 0.48
N SER A 343 -56.85 34.34 1.29
CA SER A 343 -57.08 35.35 2.35
C SER A 343 -56.24 36.62 2.21
N LEU A 344 -55.74 36.91 1.01
CA LEU A 344 -55.08 38.18 0.67
C LEU A 344 -55.62 38.66 -0.69
N ASN A 345 -56.85 39.16 -0.66
CA ASN A 345 -57.41 40.13 -1.60
C ASN A 345 -58.27 41.09 -0.79
#